data_AF-A0AAR2KKS1-F1
#
_entry.id   AF-A0AAR2KKS1-F1
#
_cell.length_a   1.000
_cell.length_b   1.000
_cell.length_c   1.000
_cell.angle_alpha   90.00
_cell.angle_beta   90.00
_cell.angle_gamma   90.00
#
_symmetry.space_group_name_H-M   'P 1'
#
loop_
_entity.id
_entity.type
_entity.pdbx_description
1 polymer ?
#
loop_
_entity_poly.entity_id
_entity_poly.type
_entity_poly.pdbx_seq_one_letter_code
_entity_poly.pdbx_strand_id
1 'polypeptide(L)'
;MSGKVRNRSAANADSVPGSVSCDERILRDCHNMYTQPDSGLITIAQSVGVTLLPPRKKITVMLMGNHSAGKSSFINWYIEEHIQRTGVAIETQGFTFVTSGRKRESLTGNATLHLYPHFKPLQEFKGVSEYLGTEICTSRQKRFSLVTFVDTPGLVDGDMKYPFDVDQAILWLGDLCDLILVFFDPMGQALCKRTLNIVEMLNEKHGDRLRFYLSKADEAGGESDRQRVMMQIVQELCKRPGLNKCGFDMPTIYVPNTNKPSRCTINQTVQNTLNSLEKDCELISEAVTDTLDNDRQCSVGNRRARCKGCALGLLGFTIPLLMLAALVLGSLSKEMLDMVLGADGTEALTIYLVKVVHQKKKKNLVSTILPLPQTWSVKTCLVCQLLLFQFCSEAEMCCSLFCHRLLFHLLCTSIALEQ
;
A
#
# COMPACT_ATOMS: atom_id res chain seq x y z
N MET A 1 -9.85 16.87 69.82
CA MET A 1 -9.40 17.67 68.66
C MET A 1 -8.86 16.70 67.60
N SER A 2 -9.67 16.42 66.58
CA SER A 2 -9.40 15.37 65.58
C SER A 2 -8.57 15.92 64.42
N GLY A 3 -7.29 15.55 64.36
CA GLY A 3 -6.39 15.84 63.25
C GLY A 3 -6.68 14.93 62.06
N LYS A 4 -7.32 15.49 61.04
CA LYS A 4 -7.74 14.79 59.81
C LYS A 4 -6.49 14.40 58.98
N VAL A 5 -6.19 13.10 58.91
CA VAL A 5 -5.14 12.54 58.04
C VAL A 5 -5.52 12.77 56.58
N ARG A 6 -4.72 13.56 55.87
CA ARG A 6 -4.93 13.91 54.46
C ARG A 6 -4.41 12.75 53.60
N ASN A 7 -5.30 11.92 53.10
CA ASN A 7 -4.99 10.82 52.19
C ASN A 7 -4.34 11.39 50.91
N ARG A 8 -3.09 11.01 50.61
CA ARG A 8 -2.40 11.41 49.37
C ARG A 8 -3.00 10.61 48.22
N SER A 9 -3.80 11.25 47.38
CA SER A 9 -4.34 10.67 46.16
C SER A 9 -3.20 10.20 45.25
N ALA A 10 -3.30 8.97 44.75
CA ALA A 10 -2.36 8.38 43.81
C ALA A 10 -2.12 9.29 42.59
N ALA A 11 -0.88 9.30 42.08
CA ALA A 11 -0.37 10.21 41.05
C ALA A 11 -1.02 10.09 39.64
N ASN A 12 -2.13 9.37 39.52
CA ASN A 12 -2.92 9.19 38.29
C ASN A 12 -4.32 9.80 38.42
N ALA A 13 -4.45 11.03 38.89
CA ALA A 13 -5.71 11.75 38.70
C ALA A 13 -5.83 12.15 37.22
N ASP A 14 -7.04 12.17 36.68
CA ASP A 14 -7.32 12.39 35.26
C ASP A 14 -7.33 13.89 34.86
N SER A 15 -6.97 14.17 33.61
CA SER A 15 -7.13 15.47 32.98
C SER A 15 -8.61 15.77 32.69
N VAL A 16 -9.07 16.94 33.14
CA VAL A 16 -10.38 17.59 32.85
C VAL A 16 -11.62 16.91 33.46
N PRO A 17 -12.38 17.61 34.35
CA PRO A 17 -13.64 17.12 34.85
C PRO A 17 -14.73 17.36 33.79
N GLY A 18 -15.15 16.31 33.07
CA GLY A 18 -16.34 16.41 32.21
C GLY A 18 -16.38 15.60 30.92
N SER A 19 -15.76 14.43 30.84
CA SER A 19 -16.25 13.27 30.08
C SER A 19 -15.16 12.20 30.04
N VAL A 20 -15.40 11.08 30.73
CA VAL A 20 -14.59 9.86 30.53
C VAL A 20 -14.72 9.46 29.06
N SER A 21 -13.60 9.33 28.34
CA SER A 21 -13.62 8.95 26.92
C SER A 21 -14.30 7.59 26.73
N CYS A 22 -14.87 7.32 25.55
CA CYS A 22 -15.52 6.03 25.28
C CYS A 22 -14.55 4.87 25.53
N ASP A 23 -13.30 5.00 25.12
CA ASP A 23 -12.25 3.98 25.34
C ASP A 23 -12.00 3.72 26.83
N GLU A 24 -11.97 4.77 27.66
CA GLU A 24 -11.76 4.62 29.09
C GLU A 24 -12.98 3.98 29.78
N ARG A 25 -14.20 4.23 29.29
CA ARG A 25 -15.41 3.53 29.75
C ARG A 25 -15.34 2.04 29.40
N ILE A 26 -14.99 1.71 28.15
CA ILE A 26 -14.85 0.32 27.70
C ILE A 26 -13.81 -0.41 28.54
N LEU A 27 -12.63 0.20 28.77
CA LEU A 27 -11.58 -0.41 29.60
C LEU A 27 -12.04 -0.60 31.05
N ARG A 28 -12.79 0.35 31.60
CA ARG A 28 -13.35 0.24 32.96
C ARG A 28 -14.38 -0.89 33.05
N ASP A 29 -15.28 -0.99 32.08
CA ASP A 29 -16.30 -2.02 32.02
C ASP A 29 -15.65 -3.41 31.85
N CYS A 30 -14.64 -3.52 30.99
CA CYS A 30 -13.83 -4.73 30.86
C CYS A 30 -13.13 -5.09 32.18
N HIS A 31 -12.49 -4.13 32.84
CA HIS A 31 -11.83 -4.36 34.13
C HIS A 31 -12.82 -4.85 35.20
N ASN A 32 -14.02 -4.27 35.25
CA ASN A 32 -15.08 -4.68 36.16
C ASN A 32 -15.52 -6.12 35.88
N MET A 33 -15.69 -6.52 34.61
CA MET A 33 -16.02 -7.90 34.24
C MET A 33 -14.96 -8.91 34.72
N TYR A 34 -13.69 -8.52 34.78
CA TYR A 34 -12.63 -9.38 35.30
C TYR A 34 -12.63 -9.46 36.83
N THR A 35 -12.90 -8.35 37.52
CA THR A 35 -12.68 -8.19 38.97
C THR A 35 -13.93 -8.35 39.83
N GLN A 36 -15.10 -8.61 39.22
CA GLN A 36 -16.34 -8.85 39.95
C GLN A 36 -16.16 -9.93 41.03
N PRO A 37 -16.60 -9.68 42.28
CA PRO A 37 -16.59 -10.70 43.32
C PRO A 37 -17.51 -11.85 42.92
N ASP A 38 -17.05 -13.09 43.14
CA ASP A 38 -17.73 -14.37 42.87
C ASP A 38 -18.04 -14.73 41.41
N SER A 39 -18.35 -13.77 40.53
CA SER A 39 -18.66 -13.99 39.11
C SER A 39 -17.61 -13.45 38.13
N GLY A 40 -16.53 -12.84 38.63
CA GLY A 40 -15.47 -12.28 37.80
C GLY A 40 -14.70 -13.34 37.03
N LEU A 41 -14.23 -12.98 35.83
CA LEU A 41 -13.45 -13.89 34.99
C LEU A 41 -12.20 -14.43 35.69
N ILE A 42 -11.60 -13.66 36.61
CA ILE A 42 -10.43 -14.11 37.39
C ILE A 42 -10.81 -15.29 38.29
N THR A 43 -11.92 -15.19 39.02
CA THR A 43 -12.41 -16.25 39.92
C THR A 43 -12.78 -17.50 39.13
N ILE A 44 -13.46 -17.33 37.99
CA ILE A 44 -13.82 -18.43 37.10
C ILE A 44 -12.56 -19.10 36.54
N ALA A 45 -11.58 -18.32 36.08
CA ALA A 45 -10.32 -18.86 35.56
C ALA A 45 -9.53 -19.63 36.64
N GLN A 46 -9.48 -19.11 37.87
CA GLN A 46 -8.84 -19.80 38.99
C GLN A 46 -9.49 -21.16 39.27
N SER A 47 -10.82 -21.29 39.12
CA SER A 47 -11.52 -22.56 39.30
C SER A 47 -11.10 -23.65 38.30
N VAL A 48 -10.58 -23.26 37.14
CA VAL A 48 -10.05 -24.15 36.10
C VAL A 48 -8.52 -24.16 36.04
N GLY A 49 -7.85 -23.61 37.04
CA GLY A 49 -6.38 -23.57 37.13
C GLY A 49 -5.70 -22.58 36.17
N VAL A 50 -6.43 -21.59 35.66
CA VAL A 50 -5.91 -20.55 34.77
C VAL A 50 -5.78 -19.24 35.54
N THR A 51 -4.60 -18.61 35.44
CA THR A 51 -4.37 -17.28 36.03
C THR A 51 -4.66 -16.20 34.99
N LEU A 52 -5.70 -15.40 35.21
CA LEU A 52 -6.00 -14.21 34.40
C LEU A 52 -5.58 -12.93 35.12
N LEU A 53 -5.05 -11.99 34.35
CA LEU A 53 -4.77 -10.63 34.82
C LEU A 53 -5.85 -9.69 34.27
N PRO A 54 -6.34 -8.74 35.08
CA PRO A 54 -7.33 -7.79 34.61
C PRO A 54 -6.72 -6.83 33.58
N PRO A 55 -7.50 -6.37 32.59
CA PRO A 55 -7.04 -5.36 31.62
C PRO A 55 -6.50 -4.10 32.31
N ARG A 56 -5.35 -3.63 31.82
CA ARG A 56 -4.65 -2.45 32.35
C ARG A 56 -4.77 -1.27 31.38
N LYS A 57 -4.72 -0.04 31.92
CA LYS A 57 -4.71 1.19 31.09
C LYS A 57 -3.41 1.39 30.30
N LYS A 58 -2.30 0.80 30.76
CA LYS A 58 -0.98 0.92 30.15
C LYS A 58 -0.43 -0.46 29.78
N ILE A 59 0.27 -0.50 28.66
CA ILE A 59 1.01 -1.65 28.17
C ILE A 59 2.39 -1.65 28.84
N THR A 60 2.78 -2.78 29.41
CA THR A 60 4.09 -2.96 30.04
C THR A 60 5.05 -3.59 29.06
N VAL A 61 6.13 -2.88 28.75
CA VAL A 61 7.15 -3.30 27.78
C VAL A 61 8.46 -3.50 28.52
N MET A 62 8.96 -4.73 28.57
CA MET A 62 10.24 -5.05 29.18
C MET A 62 11.37 -4.93 28.16
N LEU A 63 12.44 -4.24 28.51
CA LEU A 63 13.65 -4.17 27.69
C LEU A 63 14.71 -5.06 28.32
N MET A 64 15.19 -6.03 27.55
CA MET A 64 16.20 -7.00 27.93
C MET A 64 17.37 -6.95 26.95
N GLY A 65 18.56 -7.35 27.40
CA GLY A 65 19.73 -7.42 26.54
C GLY A 65 21.01 -7.34 27.35
N ASN A 66 22.12 -7.57 26.65
CA ASN A 66 23.43 -7.55 27.27
C ASN A 66 23.72 -6.19 27.90
N HIS A 67 24.75 -6.18 28.72
CA HIS A 67 25.39 -4.96 29.16
C HIS A 67 25.72 -4.04 27.97
N SER A 68 25.39 -2.75 28.12
CA SER A 68 25.57 -1.73 27.07
C SER A 68 24.80 -1.93 25.77
N ALA A 69 23.84 -2.86 25.67
CA ALA A 69 23.02 -3.08 24.46
C ALA A 69 22.03 -1.95 24.11
N GLY A 70 22.17 -0.75 24.69
CA GLY A 70 21.36 0.42 24.31
C GLY A 70 19.92 0.46 24.87
N LYS A 71 19.57 -0.38 25.86
CA LYS A 71 18.23 -0.40 26.50
C LYS A 71 17.81 0.98 27.04
N SER A 72 18.59 1.53 27.95
CA SER A 72 18.34 2.84 28.56
C SER A 72 18.39 3.99 27.55
N SER A 73 19.27 3.89 26.55
CA SER A 73 19.36 4.84 25.42
C SER A 73 18.10 4.82 24.57
N PHE A 74 17.55 3.64 24.28
CA PHE A 74 16.29 3.50 23.56
C PHE A 74 15.13 4.14 24.32
N ILE A 75 15.04 3.95 25.64
CA ILE A 75 14.00 4.57 26.47
C ILE A 75 14.08 6.09 26.38
N ASN A 76 15.27 6.66 26.59
CA ASN A 76 15.48 8.11 26.48
C ASN A 76 15.13 8.65 25.08
N TRP A 77 15.47 7.92 24.02
CA TRP A 77 15.11 8.28 22.65
C TRP A 77 13.60 8.19 22.39
N TYR A 78 12.93 7.16 22.91
CA TYR A 78 11.50 6.98 22.74
C TYR A 78 10.73 8.15 23.38
N ILE A 79 11.07 8.48 24.63
CA ILE A 79 10.41 9.53 25.40
C ILE A 79 10.88 10.95 25.05
N GLU A 80 12.00 11.08 24.32
CA GLU A 80 12.67 12.34 23.96
C GLU A 80 13.06 13.18 25.19
N GLU A 81 13.43 12.51 26.27
CA GLU A 81 13.86 13.13 27.52
C GLU A 81 15.01 12.31 28.12
N HIS A 82 15.99 12.97 28.71
CA HIS A 82 17.12 12.31 29.35
C HIS A 82 16.78 11.93 30.79
N ILE A 83 16.36 10.68 30.99
CA ILE A 83 15.86 10.18 32.27
C ILE A 83 16.77 9.11 32.84
N GLN A 84 17.06 8.09 32.05
CA GLN A 84 18.08 7.12 32.41
C GLN A 84 19.46 7.69 32.15
N ARG A 85 20.40 7.47 33.07
CA ARG A 85 21.81 7.78 32.82
C ARG A 85 22.35 6.80 31.80
N THR A 86 23.09 7.30 30.81
CA THR A 86 23.66 6.49 29.73
C THR A 86 25.17 6.75 29.64
N GLY A 87 25.94 5.77 29.17
CA GLY A 87 27.38 5.93 28.92
C GLY A 87 28.32 5.41 30.01
N VAL A 88 27.81 4.94 31.15
CA VAL A 88 28.60 4.26 32.18
C VAL A 88 28.15 2.81 32.28
N ALA A 89 29.12 1.90 32.27
CA ALA A 89 28.87 0.47 32.27
C ALA A 89 28.03 0.02 33.48
N ILE A 90 28.43 0.30 34.72
CA ILE A 90 28.03 -0.52 35.88
C ILE A 90 26.74 -0.02 36.57
N GLU A 91 26.07 1.01 36.05
CA GLU A 91 25.03 1.72 36.83
C GLU A 91 23.69 0.97 36.96
N THR A 92 23.22 0.27 35.93
CA THR A 92 21.91 -0.42 35.97
C THR A 92 22.05 -1.81 36.58
N GLN A 93 22.20 -1.88 37.90
CA GLN A 93 22.19 -3.14 38.66
C GLN A 93 20.79 -3.60 39.09
N GLY A 94 19.77 -2.75 38.88
CA GLY A 94 18.40 -2.97 39.28
C GLY A 94 17.39 -2.79 38.16
N PHE A 95 16.11 -2.97 38.48
CA PHE A 95 15.00 -2.73 37.57
C PHE A 95 14.49 -1.30 37.71
N THR A 96 14.31 -0.61 36.59
CA THR A 96 13.75 0.74 36.58
C THR A 96 12.48 0.79 35.76
N PHE A 97 11.36 1.11 36.41
CA PHE A 97 10.08 1.33 35.77
C PHE A 97 9.98 2.78 35.27
N VAL A 98 9.83 2.98 33.97
CA VAL A 98 9.72 4.31 33.37
C VAL A 98 8.28 4.51 32.88
N THR A 99 7.57 5.47 33.45
CA THR A 99 6.13 5.68 33.19
C THR A 99 5.78 7.15 33.06
N SER A 100 4.74 7.46 32.28
CA SER A 100 4.19 8.80 32.26
C SER A 100 3.45 9.15 33.57
N GLY A 101 3.51 10.41 33.97
CA GLY A 101 2.74 10.99 35.07
C GLY A 101 2.57 12.50 34.92
N ARG A 102 1.96 13.13 35.92
CA ARG A 102 1.67 14.58 35.92
C ARG A 102 2.87 15.45 36.26
N LYS A 103 3.80 14.90 37.04
CA LYS A 103 5.01 15.58 37.52
C LYS A 103 6.17 14.61 37.45
N ARG A 104 7.37 15.14 37.19
CA ARG A 104 8.60 14.37 37.24
C ARG A 104 8.93 13.99 38.68
N GLU A 105 9.03 12.69 38.93
CA GLU A 105 9.30 12.12 40.24
C GLU A 105 10.11 10.83 40.09
N SER A 106 11.08 10.64 40.97
CA SER A 106 11.89 9.42 41.04
C SER A 106 11.56 8.72 42.37
N LEU A 107 11.12 7.47 42.29
CA LEU A 107 10.78 6.63 43.44
C LEU A 107 11.76 5.48 43.53
N THR A 108 12.06 5.02 44.73
CA THR A 108 12.94 3.87 44.95
C THR A 108 12.33 2.87 45.91
N GLY A 109 12.71 1.61 45.73
CA GLY A 109 12.34 0.45 46.52
C GLY A 109 10.84 0.30 46.77
N ASN A 110 10.44 0.32 48.05
CA ASN A 110 9.04 0.04 48.41
C ASN A 110 8.05 1.05 47.82
N ALA A 111 8.46 2.29 47.55
CA ALA A 111 7.60 3.28 46.91
C ALA A 111 7.17 2.85 45.49
N THR A 112 8.06 2.18 44.74
CA THR A 112 7.75 1.60 43.42
C THR A 112 6.65 0.55 43.50
N LEU A 113 6.67 -0.28 44.54
CA LEU A 113 5.71 -1.37 44.74
C LEU A 113 4.35 -0.90 45.24
N HIS A 114 4.30 0.26 45.90
CA HIS A 114 3.04 0.95 46.18
C HIS A 114 2.39 1.50 44.91
N LEU A 115 3.20 1.96 43.94
CA LEU A 115 2.69 2.43 42.65
C LEU A 115 2.19 1.27 41.78
N TYR A 116 2.84 0.11 41.88
CA TYR A 116 2.47 -1.09 41.14
C TYR A 116 2.18 -2.27 42.07
N PRO A 117 0.95 -2.36 42.63
CA PRO A 117 0.60 -3.43 43.57
C PRO A 117 0.74 -4.85 42.99
N HIS A 118 0.59 -5.01 41.69
CA HIS A 118 0.78 -6.28 40.99
C HIS A 118 2.26 -6.70 40.91
N PHE A 119 3.20 -5.78 41.13
CA PHE A 119 4.62 -6.09 41.26
C PHE A 119 5.04 -6.42 42.68
N LYS A 120 4.14 -6.37 43.67
CA LYS A 120 4.46 -6.74 45.07
C LYS A 120 5.10 -8.12 45.25
N PRO A 121 4.70 -9.18 44.52
CA PRO A 121 5.34 -10.49 44.68
C PRO A 121 6.83 -10.48 44.31
N LEU A 122 7.31 -9.46 43.58
CA LEU A 122 8.74 -9.26 43.32
C LEU A 122 9.56 -9.06 44.61
N GLN A 123 8.94 -8.69 45.74
CA GLN A 123 9.59 -8.63 47.06
C GLN A 123 10.01 -10.00 47.60
N GLU A 124 9.44 -11.10 47.09
CA GLU A 124 9.80 -12.46 47.51
C GLU A 124 11.25 -12.79 47.15
N PHE A 125 11.77 -12.18 46.09
CA PHE A 125 13.17 -12.26 45.72
C PHE A 125 14.01 -11.41 46.67
N LYS A 126 14.76 -12.08 47.54
CA LYS A 126 15.64 -11.45 48.55
C LYS A 126 16.57 -10.43 47.88
N GLY A 127 16.57 -9.20 48.41
CA GLY A 127 17.42 -8.11 47.95
C GLY A 127 16.85 -7.29 46.79
N VAL A 128 15.86 -7.79 46.01
CA VAL A 128 15.35 -7.06 44.84
C VAL A 128 14.79 -5.69 45.20
N SER A 129 14.10 -5.57 46.33
CA SER A 129 13.44 -4.33 46.75
C SER A 129 14.39 -3.13 46.86
N GLU A 130 15.69 -3.32 47.11
CA GLU A 130 16.65 -2.21 47.17
C GLU A 130 17.10 -1.75 45.77
N TYR A 131 16.88 -2.59 44.77
CA TYR A 131 17.27 -2.40 43.38
C TYR A 131 16.04 -2.20 42.48
N LEU A 132 14.94 -1.69 43.03
CA LEU A 132 13.78 -1.22 42.26
C LEU A 132 13.76 0.31 42.23
N GLY A 133 13.58 0.87 41.05
CA GLY A 133 13.34 2.28 40.84
C GLY A 133 12.11 2.52 39.98
N THR A 134 11.45 3.66 40.16
CA THR A 134 10.47 4.17 39.20
C THR A 134 10.85 5.59 38.82
N GLU A 135 10.97 5.86 37.53
CA GLU A 135 11.07 7.19 36.97
C GLU A 135 9.73 7.59 36.36
N ILE A 136 9.14 8.65 36.89
CA ILE A 136 7.89 9.22 36.39
C ILE A 136 8.23 10.46 35.56
N CYS A 137 7.69 10.52 34.35
CA CYS A 137 8.05 11.54 33.36
C CYS A 137 6.79 12.23 32.83
N THR A 138 6.90 13.49 32.41
CA THR A 138 5.76 14.26 31.89
C THR A 138 5.66 14.23 30.36
N SER A 139 6.58 13.54 29.68
CA SER A 139 6.59 13.44 28.21
C SER A 139 5.28 12.86 27.67
N ARG A 140 4.81 13.44 26.56
CA ARG A 140 3.64 12.98 25.79
C ARG A 140 4.03 12.44 24.42
N GLN A 141 5.33 12.31 24.16
CA GLN A 141 5.84 11.87 22.87
C GLN A 141 5.49 10.41 22.60
N LYS A 142 5.33 10.07 21.32
CA LYS A 142 5.13 8.69 20.84
C LYS A 142 4.08 7.89 21.63
N ARG A 143 3.01 8.54 22.09
CA ARG A 143 1.96 7.94 22.95
C ARG A 143 2.50 7.26 24.22
N PHE A 144 3.59 7.78 24.78
CA PHE A 144 4.19 7.28 26.03
C PHE A 144 3.19 7.24 27.21
N SER A 145 2.10 8.01 27.16
CA SER A 145 1.03 7.92 28.14
C SER A 145 0.40 6.53 28.29
N LEU A 146 0.48 5.71 27.25
CA LEU A 146 -0.09 4.37 27.18
C LEU A 146 0.93 3.26 27.48
N VAL A 147 2.20 3.62 27.69
CA VAL A 147 3.30 2.65 27.82
C VAL A 147 4.01 2.83 29.15
N THR A 148 4.36 1.71 29.78
CA THR A 148 5.29 1.65 30.91
C THR A 148 6.45 0.78 30.49
N PHE A 149 7.66 1.34 30.47
CA PHE A 149 8.87 0.58 30.19
C PHE A 149 9.43 -0.02 31.46
N VAL A 150 9.96 -1.23 31.38
CA VAL A 150 10.75 -1.87 32.43
C VAL A 150 12.16 -2.01 31.89
N ASP A 151 13.06 -1.14 32.34
CA ASP A 151 14.49 -1.27 32.04
C ASP A 151 15.09 -2.32 32.97
N THR A 152 15.63 -3.39 32.39
CA THR A 152 16.26 -4.47 33.14
C THR A 152 17.76 -4.25 33.28
N PRO A 153 18.40 -4.80 34.33
CA PRO A 153 19.85 -4.71 34.46
C PRO A 153 20.56 -5.34 33.25
N GLY A 154 21.69 -4.76 32.86
CA GLY A 154 22.51 -5.29 31.77
C GLY A 154 23.13 -6.63 32.16
N LEU A 155 22.80 -7.68 31.42
CA LEU A 155 23.32 -9.03 31.68
C LEU A 155 24.76 -9.19 31.19
N VAL A 156 25.60 -9.75 32.06
CA VAL A 156 27.04 -10.02 31.84
C VAL A 156 27.33 -11.48 32.16
N ASP A 157 28.18 -12.12 31.36
CA ASP A 157 28.73 -13.45 31.66
C ASP A 157 30.02 -13.31 32.52
N GLY A 158 30.27 -14.28 33.41
CA GLY A 158 31.49 -14.33 34.23
C GLY A 158 31.23 -14.14 35.73
N ASP A 159 32.20 -13.59 36.45
CA ASP A 159 32.22 -13.51 37.93
C ASP A 159 31.35 -12.37 38.51
N MET A 160 30.63 -11.62 37.67
CA MET A 160 29.79 -10.52 38.12
C MET A 160 28.58 -11.07 38.89
N LYS A 161 28.55 -10.81 40.20
CA LYS A 161 27.46 -11.20 41.08
C LYS A 161 26.43 -10.08 41.17
N TYR A 162 25.20 -10.39 40.80
CA TYR A 162 24.05 -9.53 41.08
C TYR A 162 23.68 -9.65 42.56
N PRO A 163 23.14 -8.57 43.15
CA PRO A 163 22.76 -8.55 44.57
C PRO A 163 21.52 -9.39 44.88
N PHE A 164 20.83 -9.88 43.84
CA PHE A 164 19.67 -10.75 43.90
C PHE A 164 19.67 -11.75 42.74
N ASP A 165 18.75 -12.71 42.75
CA ASP A 165 18.54 -13.64 41.64
C ASP A 165 17.88 -12.93 40.45
N VAL A 166 18.71 -12.34 39.60
CA VAL A 166 18.28 -11.56 38.44
C VAL A 166 17.62 -12.42 37.38
N ASP A 167 17.98 -13.70 37.26
CA ASP A 167 17.44 -14.58 36.22
C ASP A 167 15.98 -14.90 36.52
N GLN A 168 15.69 -15.32 37.76
CA GLN A 168 14.33 -15.60 38.20
C GLN A 168 13.47 -14.33 38.23
N ALA A 169 14.02 -13.19 38.64
CA ALA A 169 13.31 -11.92 38.64
C ALA A 169 12.91 -11.47 37.22
N ILE A 170 13.79 -11.64 36.22
CA ILE A 170 13.48 -11.33 34.82
C ILE A 170 12.43 -12.29 34.26
N LEU A 171 12.54 -13.59 34.53
CA LEU A 171 11.53 -14.58 34.09
C LEU A 171 10.15 -14.24 34.64
N TRP A 172 10.08 -13.93 35.93
CA TRP A 172 8.85 -13.55 36.59
C TRP A 172 8.27 -12.24 36.04
N LEU A 173 9.11 -11.24 35.78
CA LEU A 173 8.66 -10.00 35.12
C LEU A 173 8.17 -10.26 33.69
N GLY A 174 8.81 -11.16 32.96
CA GLY A 174 8.41 -11.58 31.63
C GLY A 174 6.99 -12.14 31.58
N ASP A 175 6.57 -12.90 32.61
CA ASP A 175 5.21 -13.44 32.71
C ASP A 175 4.14 -12.33 32.84
N LEU A 176 4.51 -11.17 33.39
CA LEU A 176 3.61 -10.03 33.60
C LEU A 176 3.65 -8.97 32.49
N CYS A 177 4.64 -9.03 31.61
CA CYS A 177 4.82 -8.04 30.55
C CYS A 177 3.98 -8.38 29.31
N ASP A 178 3.51 -7.34 28.64
CA ASP A 178 2.69 -7.46 27.43
C ASP A 178 3.59 -7.58 26.18
N LEU A 179 4.81 -7.03 26.24
CA LEU A 179 5.81 -7.09 25.18
C LEU A 179 7.23 -7.16 25.77
N ILE A 180 8.11 -7.94 25.15
CA ILE A 180 9.50 -8.11 25.57
C ILE A 180 10.42 -7.76 24.39
N LEU A 181 11.17 -6.67 24.53
CA LEU A 181 12.13 -6.20 23.54
C LEU A 181 13.53 -6.68 23.93
N VAL A 182 14.14 -7.50 23.10
CA VAL A 182 15.48 -8.05 23.30
C VAL A 182 16.47 -7.31 22.41
N PHE A 183 17.39 -6.57 23.02
CA PHE A 183 18.41 -5.79 22.34
C PHE A 183 19.75 -6.54 22.30
N PHE A 184 20.31 -6.63 21.10
CA PHE A 184 21.67 -7.10 20.86
C PHE A 184 22.56 -5.94 20.41
N ASP A 185 23.84 -6.02 20.77
CA ASP A 185 24.89 -5.10 20.34
C ASP A 185 25.82 -5.84 19.37
N PRO A 186 25.95 -5.43 18.10
CA PRO A 186 26.81 -6.05 17.11
C PRO A 186 28.30 -5.91 17.45
N MET A 187 28.70 -4.85 18.16
CA MET A 187 30.10 -4.67 18.56
C MET A 187 30.45 -5.42 19.84
N GLY A 188 29.44 -5.75 20.66
CA GLY A 188 29.57 -6.66 21.77
C GLY A 188 29.84 -8.08 21.25
N GLN A 189 31.10 -8.42 20.95
CA GLN A 189 31.55 -9.72 20.43
C GLN A 189 31.13 -10.96 21.26
N ALA A 190 30.48 -10.77 22.41
CA ALA A 190 29.88 -11.85 23.18
C ALA A 190 28.36 -11.66 23.24
N LEU A 191 27.64 -12.45 22.45
CA LEU A 191 26.27 -12.81 22.84
C LEU A 191 26.36 -13.50 24.19
N CYS A 192 25.95 -12.78 25.23
CA CYS A 192 25.96 -13.27 26.60
C CYS A 192 25.14 -14.55 26.70
N LYS A 193 25.78 -15.67 27.06
CA LYS A 193 25.15 -16.99 27.21
C LYS A 193 24.01 -16.92 28.22
N ARG A 194 24.20 -16.15 29.30
CA ARG A 194 23.15 -15.89 30.30
C ARG A 194 21.92 -15.21 29.69
N THR A 195 22.11 -14.16 28.90
CA THR A 195 21.00 -13.49 28.18
C THR A 195 20.25 -14.47 27.29
N LEU A 196 20.99 -15.24 26.49
CA LEU A 196 20.39 -16.20 25.57
C LEU A 196 19.60 -17.30 26.28
N ASN A 197 20.07 -17.77 27.44
CA ASN A 197 19.35 -18.76 28.25
C ASN A 197 17.99 -18.22 28.75
N ILE A 198 17.96 -16.98 29.24
CA ILE A 198 16.71 -16.39 29.73
C ILE A 198 15.76 -16.11 28.57
N VAL A 199 16.29 -15.61 27.45
CA VAL A 199 15.51 -15.40 26.22
C VAL A 199 14.89 -16.70 25.71
N GLU A 200 15.62 -17.83 25.75
CA GLU A 200 15.09 -19.14 25.38
C GLU A 200 13.93 -19.57 26.28
N MET A 201 14.09 -19.46 27.60
CA MET A 201 13.03 -19.76 28.58
C MET A 201 11.80 -18.85 28.41
N LEU A 202 12.00 -17.56 28.11
CA LEU A 202 10.92 -16.62 27.84
C LEU A 202 10.21 -16.94 26.52
N ASN A 203 10.95 -17.34 25.49
CA ASN A 203 10.41 -17.66 24.19
C ASN A 203 9.55 -18.93 24.21
N GLU A 204 9.90 -19.93 25.03
CA GLU A 204 9.09 -21.13 25.22
C GLU A 204 7.68 -20.82 25.76
N LYS A 205 7.57 -19.79 26.62
CA LYS A 205 6.30 -19.38 27.23
C LYS A 205 5.56 -18.27 26.49
N HIS A 206 6.30 -17.28 25.96
CA HIS A 206 5.79 -15.99 25.48
C HIS A 206 6.37 -15.58 24.12
N GLY A 207 6.69 -16.54 23.24
CA GLY A 207 7.35 -16.28 21.97
C GLY A 207 6.64 -15.26 21.06
N ASP A 208 5.31 -15.13 21.17
CA ASP A 208 4.51 -14.13 20.45
C ASP A 208 4.74 -12.68 20.93
N ARG A 209 5.19 -12.51 22.17
CA ARG A 209 5.49 -11.23 22.82
C ARG A 209 6.96 -10.83 22.71
N LEU A 210 7.84 -11.74 22.27
CA LEU A 210 9.27 -11.45 22.13
C LEU A 210 9.57 -10.80 20.78
N ARG A 211 10.36 -9.72 20.81
CA ARG A 211 10.84 -9.02 19.62
C ARG A 211 12.32 -8.73 19.74
N PHE A 212 13.07 -9.05 18.69
CA PHE A 212 14.52 -8.94 18.67
C PHE A 212 14.95 -7.70 17.90
N TYR A 213 15.94 -6.99 18.43
CA TYR A 213 16.46 -5.76 17.82
C TYR A 213 17.97 -5.70 17.89
N LEU A 214 18.58 -5.25 16.80
CA LEU A 214 20.00 -4.90 16.76
C LEU A 214 20.16 -3.42 17.03
N SER A 215 20.71 -3.08 18.19
CA SER A 215 21.12 -1.71 18.53
C SER A 215 22.49 -1.39 17.93
N LYS A 216 22.85 -0.10 17.81
CA LYS A 216 24.21 0.35 17.45
C LYS A 216 24.79 -0.25 16.17
N ALA A 217 23.95 -0.60 15.20
CA ALA A 217 24.41 -1.14 13.93
C ALA A 217 25.33 -0.16 13.17
N ASP A 218 25.20 1.14 13.42
CA ASP A 218 26.08 2.19 12.91
C ASP A 218 27.53 2.11 13.43
N GLU A 219 27.73 1.56 14.63
CA GLU A 219 29.07 1.41 15.22
C GLU A 219 29.81 0.17 14.69
N ALA A 220 29.11 -0.75 14.01
CA ALA A 220 29.65 -2.01 13.49
C ALA A 220 30.40 -1.89 12.14
N GLY A 221 30.94 -0.71 11.84
CA GLY A 221 31.80 -0.47 10.67
C GLY A 221 31.03 -0.39 9.35
N GLY A 222 31.70 -0.82 8.27
CA GLY A 222 31.15 -0.81 6.91
C GLY A 222 30.02 -1.81 6.71
N GLU A 223 29.27 -1.69 5.62
CA GLU A 223 28.10 -2.54 5.35
C GLU A 223 28.40 -4.04 5.39
N SER A 224 29.54 -4.45 4.85
CA SER A 224 30.00 -5.85 4.87
C SER A 224 30.22 -6.38 6.28
N ASP A 225 30.74 -5.56 7.18
CA ASP A 225 31.04 -5.98 8.57
C ASP A 225 29.74 -6.05 9.38
N ARG A 226 28.83 -5.08 9.19
CA ARG A 226 27.48 -5.13 9.76
C ARG A 226 26.73 -6.41 9.38
N GLN A 227 26.77 -6.78 8.09
CA GLN A 227 26.14 -8.00 7.60
C GLN A 227 26.76 -9.26 8.22
N ARG A 228 28.09 -9.33 8.34
CA ARG A 228 28.79 -10.47 8.98
C ARG A 228 28.38 -10.63 10.44
N VAL A 229 28.36 -9.54 11.19
CA VAL A 229 27.99 -9.57 12.61
C VAL A 229 26.51 -9.95 12.79
N MET A 230 25.62 -9.38 11.97
CA MET A 230 24.21 -9.76 12.00
C MET A 230 24.04 -11.26 11.69
N MET A 231 24.75 -11.79 10.69
CA MET A 231 24.73 -13.21 10.37
C MET A 231 25.25 -14.07 11.53
N GLN A 232 26.30 -13.65 12.23
CA GLN A 232 26.81 -14.34 13.42
C GLN A 232 25.76 -14.39 14.54
N ILE A 233 25.07 -13.27 14.80
CA ILE A 233 24.02 -13.22 15.83
C ILE A 233 22.85 -14.13 15.46
N VAL A 234 22.39 -14.06 14.22
CA VAL A 234 21.31 -14.94 13.73
C VAL A 234 21.72 -16.41 13.81
N GLN A 235 22.97 -16.75 13.44
CA GLN A 235 23.47 -18.11 13.57
C GLN A 235 23.47 -18.60 15.02
N GLU A 236 23.95 -17.79 15.97
CA GLU A 236 23.94 -18.15 17.38
C GLU A 236 22.53 -18.28 17.97
N LEU A 237 21.58 -17.45 17.52
CA LEU A 237 20.17 -17.60 17.89
C LEU A 237 19.58 -18.89 17.30
N CYS A 238 19.83 -19.17 16.02
CA CYS A 238 19.33 -20.36 15.34
C CYS A 238 19.95 -21.67 15.84
N LYS A 239 21.11 -21.63 16.51
CA LYS A 239 21.66 -22.81 17.21
C LYS A 239 20.77 -23.29 18.36
N ARG A 240 19.87 -22.42 18.87
CA ARG A 240 18.91 -22.77 19.92
C ARG A 240 17.57 -23.15 19.30
N PRO A 241 17.05 -24.37 19.58
CA PRO A 241 15.87 -24.91 18.90
C PRO A 241 14.61 -24.06 19.13
N GLY A 242 14.51 -23.33 20.25
CA GLY A 242 13.40 -22.43 20.53
C GLY A 242 13.41 -21.13 19.72
N LEU A 243 14.59 -20.61 19.35
CA LEU A 243 14.75 -19.26 18.79
C LEU A 243 14.85 -19.24 17.25
N ASN A 244 14.82 -20.42 16.62
CA ASN A 244 14.96 -20.59 15.17
C ASN A 244 13.92 -19.82 14.33
N LYS A 245 12.68 -19.67 14.82
CA LYS A 245 11.61 -18.92 14.16
C LYS A 245 11.81 -17.41 14.23
N CYS A 246 12.48 -16.94 15.28
CA CYS A 246 12.58 -15.53 15.61
C CYS A 246 13.86 -14.88 15.10
N GLY A 247 14.89 -15.67 14.80
CA GLY A 247 16.18 -15.15 14.30
C GLY A 247 16.10 -14.45 12.93
N PHE A 248 15.05 -14.69 12.14
CA PHE A 248 14.91 -14.12 10.79
C PHE A 248 14.28 -12.72 10.74
N ASP A 249 13.58 -12.30 11.79
CA ASP A 249 12.94 -10.98 11.90
C ASP A 249 13.61 -10.16 13.01
N MET A 250 14.84 -9.70 12.73
CA MET A 250 15.64 -8.92 13.66
C MET A 250 16.03 -7.56 13.05
N PRO A 251 15.14 -6.56 13.12
CA PRO A 251 15.41 -5.22 12.59
C PRO A 251 16.48 -4.48 13.40
N THR A 252 17.21 -3.58 12.71
CA THR A 252 18.19 -2.68 13.32
C THR A 252 17.53 -1.39 13.80
N ILE A 253 17.77 -1.01 15.07
CA ILE A 253 17.38 0.28 15.62
C ILE A 253 18.59 1.20 15.65
N TYR A 254 18.44 2.37 15.04
CA TYR A 254 19.41 3.45 15.07
C TYR A 254 18.96 4.50 16.10
N VAL A 255 19.69 4.59 17.21
CA VAL A 255 19.48 5.64 18.21
C VAL A 255 20.49 6.76 17.91
N PRO A 256 20.05 7.92 17.39
CA PRO A 256 20.97 9.02 17.09
C PRO A 256 21.64 9.49 18.38
N ASN A 257 22.98 9.53 18.36
CA ASN A 257 23.77 9.97 19.49
C ASN A 257 23.86 11.51 19.47
N THR A 258 23.44 12.19 20.53
CA THR A 258 23.46 13.66 20.59
C THR A 258 24.88 14.24 20.64
N ASN A 259 25.87 13.46 21.09
CA ASN A 259 27.24 13.91 21.34
C ASN A 259 28.21 13.62 20.18
N LYS A 260 27.81 12.81 19.21
CA LYS A 260 28.52 12.65 17.95
C LYS A 260 27.68 13.42 16.93
N PRO A 261 28.17 14.50 16.29
CA PRO A 261 27.51 14.97 15.08
C PRO A 261 27.50 13.76 14.14
N SER A 262 26.31 13.23 13.88
CA SER A 262 26.10 12.12 12.98
C SER A 262 26.50 12.58 11.58
N ARG A 263 27.80 12.51 11.27
CA ARG A 263 28.26 12.30 9.91
C ARG A 263 27.80 10.91 9.55
N CYS A 264 26.59 10.79 9.01
CA CYS A 264 26.26 9.85 7.93
C CYS A 264 24.73 9.72 7.67
N THR A 265 24.39 9.91 6.39
CA THR A 265 23.39 9.16 5.61
C THR A 265 21.88 9.39 5.81
N ILE A 266 21.43 10.50 6.39
CA ILE A 266 20.03 10.91 6.18
C ILE A 266 19.87 11.68 4.87
N ASN A 267 20.86 12.51 4.50
CA ASN A 267 20.78 13.26 3.25
C ASN A 267 20.99 12.37 2.03
N GLN A 268 21.86 11.36 2.03
CA GLN A 268 22.06 10.58 0.79
C GLN A 268 20.81 9.75 0.43
N THR A 269 20.16 9.11 1.40
CA THR A 269 18.95 8.32 1.13
C THR A 269 17.79 9.24 0.80
N VAL A 270 17.51 10.28 1.61
CA VAL A 270 16.43 11.24 1.30
C VAL A 270 16.69 11.96 -0.03
N GLN A 271 17.92 12.34 -0.32
CA GLN A 271 18.28 12.94 -1.62
C GLN A 271 18.16 11.93 -2.75
N ASN A 272 18.52 10.66 -2.56
CA ASN A 272 18.33 9.63 -3.58
C ASN A 272 16.84 9.32 -3.81
N THR A 273 15.99 9.33 -2.77
CA THR A 273 14.55 9.18 -2.92
C THR A 273 13.93 10.42 -3.55
N LEU A 274 14.38 11.63 -3.20
CA LEU A 274 13.91 12.87 -3.82
C LEU A 274 14.34 12.97 -5.28
N ASN A 275 15.59 12.61 -5.60
CA ASN A 275 16.09 12.58 -6.98
C ASN A 275 15.38 11.49 -7.81
N SER A 276 15.03 10.35 -7.20
CA SER A 276 14.23 9.32 -7.88
C SER A 276 12.78 9.79 -8.08
N LEU A 277 12.20 10.46 -7.08
CA LEU A 277 10.85 11.02 -7.17
C LEU A 277 10.77 12.14 -8.21
N GLU A 278 11.78 13.00 -8.30
CA GLU A 278 11.88 14.05 -9.32
C GLU A 278 11.94 13.42 -10.72
N LYS A 279 12.77 12.39 -10.90
CA LYS A 279 12.87 11.64 -12.16
C LYS A 279 11.57 10.92 -12.52
N ASP A 280 10.88 10.34 -11.54
CA ASP A 280 9.58 9.70 -11.75
C ASP A 280 8.51 10.74 -12.13
N CYS A 281 8.52 11.92 -11.52
CA CYS A 281 7.64 13.02 -11.89
C CYS A 281 7.89 13.52 -13.32
N GLU A 282 9.16 13.63 -13.73
CA GLU A 282 9.53 14.00 -15.10
C GLU A 282 9.05 12.96 -16.12
N LEU A 283 9.27 11.66 -15.86
CA LEU A 283 8.81 10.58 -16.73
C LEU A 283 7.28 10.56 -16.86
N ILE A 284 6.56 10.78 -15.76
CA ILE A 284 5.09 10.89 -15.80
C ILE A 284 4.65 12.11 -16.62
N SER A 285 5.31 13.25 -16.42
CA SER A 285 4.99 14.47 -17.19
C SER A 285 5.25 14.29 -18.68
N GLU A 286 6.35 13.63 -19.05
CA GLU A 286 6.69 13.31 -20.44
C GLU A 286 5.66 12.34 -21.05
N ALA A 287 5.33 11.26 -20.35
CA ALA A 287 4.33 10.29 -20.80
C ALA A 287 2.92 10.90 -20.96
N VAL A 288 2.52 11.82 -20.06
CA VAL A 288 1.26 12.56 -20.18
C VAL A 288 1.28 13.47 -21.40
N THR A 289 2.40 14.16 -21.64
CA THR A 289 2.54 15.06 -22.80
C THR A 289 2.52 14.27 -24.10
N ASP A 290 3.24 13.15 -24.18
CA ASP A 290 3.23 12.24 -25.33
C ASP A 290 1.83 11.67 -25.60
N THR A 291 1.10 11.31 -24.54
CA THR A 291 -0.27 10.80 -24.68
C THR A 291 -1.20 11.90 -25.21
N LEU A 292 -1.09 13.12 -24.70
CA LEU A 292 -1.88 14.27 -25.16
C LEU A 292 -1.56 14.66 -26.60
N ASP A 293 -0.29 14.62 -27.00
CA ASP A 293 0.12 14.93 -28.36
C ASP A 293 -0.29 13.82 -29.34
N ASN A 294 -0.20 12.56 -28.94
CA ASN A 294 -0.75 11.44 -29.71
C ASN A 294 -2.28 11.55 -29.87
N ASP A 295 -3.00 11.91 -28.81
CA ASP A 295 -4.46 12.09 -28.87
C ASP A 295 -4.84 13.29 -29.74
N ARG A 296 -4.09 14.40 -29.69
CA ARG A 296 -4.26 15.54 -30.61
C ARG A 296 -4.04 15.12 -32.06
N GLN A 297 -2.96 14.40 -32.37
CA GLN A 297 -2.68 13.91 -33.72
C GLN A 297 -3.79 12.95 -34.21
N CYS A 298 -4.20 12.01 -33.37
CA CYS A 298 -5.30 11.08 -33.65
C CYS A 298 -6.63 11.82 -33.86
N SER A 299 -6.94 12.84 -33.07
CA SER A 299 -8.18 13.62 -33.19
C SER A 299 -8.27 14.37 -34.52
N VAL A 300 -7.14 14.94 -34.99
CA VAL A 300 -7.05 15.62 -36.29
C VAL A 300 -7.16 14.60 -37.42
N GLY A 301 -6.51 13.44 -37.28
CA GLY A 301 -6.63 12.31 -38.21
C GLY A 301 -8.07 11.82 -38.33
N ASN A 302 -8.72 11.52 -37.20
CA ASN A 302 -10.10 11.07 -37.13
C ASN A 302 -11.09 12.10 -37.67
N ARG A 303 -10.86 13.39 -37.40
CA ARG A 303 -11.69 14.46 -37.97
C ARG A 303 -11.52 14.55 -39.48
N ARG A 304 -10.29 14.43 -39.99
CA ARG A 304 -10.04 14.41 -41.44
C ARG A 304 -10.64 13.17 -42.11
N ALA A 305 -10.51 12.00 -41.48
CA ALA A 305 -11.11 10.76 -41.95
C ALA A 305 -12.65 10.85 -41.95
N ARG A 306 -13.25 11.44 -40.91
CA ARG A 306 -14.70 11.66 -40.82
C ARG A 306 -15.19 12.66 -41.88
N CYS A 307 -14.47 13.75 -42.13
CA CYS A 307 -14.81 14.69 -43.20
C CYS A 307 -14.70 14.02 -44.59
N LYS A 308 -13.62 13.26 -44.84
CA LYS A 308 -13.46 12.48 -46.07
C LYS A 308 -14.59 11.46 -46.23
N GLY A 309 -14.89 10.69 -45.18
CA GLY A 309 -15.97 9.70 -45.17
C GLY A 309 -17.34 10.32 -45.42
N CYS A 310 -17.66 11.47 -44.81
CA CYS A 310 -18.90 12.19 -45.09
C CYS A 310 -18.96 12.70 -46.53
N ALA A 311 -17.88 13.29 -47.06
CA ALA A 311 -17.84 13.77 -48.43
C ALA A 311 -18.00 12.63 -49.45
N LEU A 312 -17.30 11.52 -49.22
CA LEU A 312 -17.39 10.32 -50.05
C LEU A 312 -18.77 9.67 -49.94
N GLY A 313 -19.37 9.63 -48.74
CA GLY A 313 -20.73 9.16 -48.54
C GLY A 313 -21.76 10.02 -49.29
N LEU A 314 -21.64 11.35 -49.22
CA LEU A 314 -22.51 12.25 -49.98
C LEU A 314 -22.39 12.03 -51.49
N LEU A 315 -21.17 11.89 -52.03
CA LEU A 315 -20.97 11.55 -53.44
C LEU A 315 -21.57 10.18 -53.80
N GLY A 316 -21.44 9.20 -52.92
CA GLY A 316 -22.01 7.87 -53.08
C GLY A 316 -23.54 7.86 -53.16
N PHE A 317 -24.22 8.80 -52.49
CA PHE A 317 -25.68 8.95 -52.58
C PHE A 317 -26.13 9.85 -53.73
N THR A 318 -25.37 10.89 -54.08
CA THR A 318 -25.79 11.82 -55.13
C THR A 318 -25.76 11.16 -56.51
N ILE A 319 -24.78 10.31 -56.83
CA ILE A 319 -24.66 9.68 -58.15
C ILE A 319 -25.84 8.74 -58.47
N PRO A 320 -26.23 7.80 -57.59
CA PRO A 320 -27.41 6.95 -57.82
C PRO A 320 -28.70 7.76 -57.86
N LEU A 321 -28.82 8.81 -57.03
CA LEU A 321 -30.02 9.65 -57.01
C LEU A 321 -30.15 10.47 -58.29
N LEU A 322 -29.04 10.97 -58.84
CA LEU A 322 -28.98 11.65 -60.14
C LEU A 322 -29.29 10.68 -61.29
N MET A 323 -28.78 9.45 -61.24
CA MET A 323 -29.13 8.42 -62.23
C MET A 323 -30.62 8.05 -62.15
N LEU A 324 -31.17 7.91 -60.95
CA LEU A 324 -32.61 7.65 -60.74
C LEU A 324 -33.44 8.82 -61.26
N ALA A 325 -33.06 10.07 -60.92
CA ALA A 325 -33.74 11.27 -61.40
C ALA A 325 -33.68 11.38 -62.93
N ALA A 326 -32.53 11.10 -63.55
CA ALA A 326 -32.39 11.07 -65.01
C ALA A 326 -33.25 9.97 -65.65
N LEU A 327 -33.40 8.81 -64.99
CA LEU A 327 -34.22 7.70 -65.47
C LEU A 327 -35.72 8.03 -65.35
N VAL A 328 -36.14 8.65 -64.25
CA VAL A 328 -37.52 9.12 -64.06
C VAL A 328 -37.84 10.22 -65.06
N LEU A 329 -37.00 11.26 -65.17
CA LEU A 329 -37.18 12.35 -66.14
C LEU A 329 -37.16 11.85 -67.59
N GLY A 330 -36.34 10.84 -67.90
CA GLY A 330 -36.31 10.20 -69.22
C GLY A 330 -37.50 9.28 -69.52
N SER A 331 -38.27 8.88 -68.50
CA SER A 331 -39.47 8.03 -68.64
C SER A 331 -40.79 8.82 -68.71
N LEU A 332 -40.77 10.11 -68.38
CA LEU A 332 -41.94 10.99 -68.45
C LEU A 332 -42.23 11.39 -69.91
N SER A 333 -43.51 11.58 -70.24
CA SER A 333 -43.93 12.06 -71.56
C SER A 333 -43.55 13.52 -71.76
N LYS A 334 -43.23 13.92 -72.99
CA LYS A 334 -42.84 15.30 -73.34
C LYS A 334 -43.84 16.35 -72.86
N GLU A 335 -45.14 16.04 -72.93
CA GLU A 335 -46.24 16.92 -72.54
C GLU A 335 -46.24 17.26 -71.04
N MET A 336 -45.84 16.31 -70.19
CA MET A 336 -45.73 16.52 -68.73
C MET A 336 -44.43 17.23 -68.35
N LEU A 337 -43.36 17.06 -69.14
CA LEU A 337 -42.09 17.76 -68.93
C LEU A 337 -42.23 19.26 -69.26
N ASP A 338 -42.91 19.59 -70.36
CA ASP A 338 -43.16 20.98 -70.78
C ASP A 338 -44.02 21.76 -69.79
N MET A 339 -44.93 21.09 -69.06
CA MET A 339 -45.77 21.73 -68.04
C MET A 339 -44.99 22.09 -66.76
N VAL A 340 -43.95 21.32 -66.41
CA VAL A 340 -43.22 21.47 -65.15
C VAL A 340 -41.93 22.29 -65.30
N LEU A 341 -41.20 22.13 -66.41
CA LEU A 341 -39.91 22.79 -66.64
C LEU A 341 -39.99 23.96 -67.65
N GLY A 342 -41.10 24.11 -68.37
CA GLY A 342 -41.25 25.06 -69.47
C GLY A 342 -40.53 24.61 -70.74
N ALA A 343 -40.93 25.15 -71.90
CA ALA A 343 -40.43 24.73 -73.21
C ALA A 343 -38.89 24.82 -73.35
N ASP A 344 -38.29 25.90 -72.86
CA ASP A 344 -36.83 26.11 -72.88
C ASP A 344 -36.09 25.10 -71.97
N GLY A 345 -36.71 24.72 -70.85
CA GLY A 345 -36.17 23.74 -69.90
C GLY A 345 -36.19 22.32 -70.44
N THR A 346 -37.28 21.94 -71.12
CA THR A 346 -37.43 20.63 -71.78
C THR A 346 -36.46 20.46 -72.94
N GLU A 347 -36.21 21.51 -73.72
CA GLU A 347 -35.24 21.47 -74.82
C GLU A 347 -33.81 21.25 -74.31
N ALA A 348 -33.40 21.99 -73.26
CA ALA A 348 -32.11 21.80 -72.61
C ALA A 348 -31.94 20.38 -72.03
N LEU A 349 -32.97 19.85 -71.34
CA LEU A 349 -32.96 18.50 -70.79
C LEU A 349 -32.90 17.42 -71.87
N THR A 350 -33.58 17.63 -73.00
CA THR A 350 -33.55 16.73 -74.15
C THR A 350 -32.13 16.64 -74.73
N ILE A 351 -31.40 17.75 -74.85
CA ILE A 351 -30.03 17.77 -75.36
C ILE A 351 -29.08 16.93 -74.48
N TYR A 352 -29.21 17.01 -73.15
CA TYR A 352 -28.38 16.23 -72.22
C TYR A 352 -28.79 14.74 -72.14
N LEU A 353 -30.09 14.41 -72.20
CA LEU A 353 -30.59 13.03 -72.14
C LEU A 353 -30.51 12.26 -73.46
N VAL A 354 -30.48 12.94 -74.62
CA VAL A 354 -30.44 12.29 -75.95
C VAL A 354 -29.23 11.37 -76.10
N LYS A 355 -28.07 11.71 -75.52
CA LYS A 355 -26.88 10.84 -75.57
C LYS A 355 -27.04 9.52 -74.82
N VAL A 356 -27.90 9.46 -73.79
CA VAL A 356 -28.17 8.25 -73.00
C VAL A 356 -29.19 7.33 -73.72
N VAL A 357 -30.16 7.92 -74.44
CA VAL A 357 -31.24 7.16 -75.10
C VAL A 357 -30.88 6.70 -76.53
N HIS A 358 -30.05 7.45 -77.27
CA HIS A 358 -29.72 7.11 -78.67
C HIS A 358 -28.85 5.83 -78.82
N GLN A 359 -28.21 5.35 -77.76
CA GLN A 359 -27.52 4.05 -77.74
C GLN A 359 -28.49 2.86 -77.84
N LYS A 360 -29.77 3.03 -77.48
CA LYS A 360 -30.74 1.92 -77.41
C LYS A 360 -31.48 1.66 -78.73
N LYS A 361 -31.50 2.61 -79.68
CA LYS A 361 -32.34 2.55 -80.90
C LYS A 361 -31.60 2.17 -82.20
N LYS A 362 -30.27 2.02 -82.18
CA LYS A 362 -29.43 1.78 -83.37
C LYS A 362 -29.10 0.29 -83.61
N LYS A 363 -30.01 -0.64 -83.24
CA LYS A 363 -29.76 -2.10 -83.37
C LYS A 363 -30.69 -2.89 -84.29
N ASN A 364 -31.71 -2.30 -84.92
CA ASN A 364 -32.60 -3.04 -85.82
C ASN A 364 -32.81 -2.32 -87.17
N LEU A 365 -31.78 -2.30 -88.03
CA LEU A 365 -31.94 -2.39 -89.49
C LEU A 365 -30.57 -2.58 -90.17
N VAL A 366 -30.51 -3.54 -91.09
CA VAL A 366 -29.39 -3.93 -91.98
C VAL A 366 -28.41 -4.96 -91.43
N SER A 367 -28.67 -6.20 -91.84
CA SER A 367 -27.76 -7.35 -91.91
C SER A 367 -26.64 -7.13 -92.92
N THR A 368 -25.39 -7.43 -92.55
CA THR A 368 -24.36 -8.24 -93.25
C THR A 368 -22.96 -7.81 -92.78
N ILE A 369 -22.09 -8.80 -92.50
CA ILE A 369 -20.66 -8.77 -92.13
C ILE A 369 -20.32 -8.72 -90.61
N LEU A 370 -20.17 -9.94 -90.04
CA LEU A 370 -19.31 -10.41 -88.94
C LEU A 370 -19.36 -9.77 -87.52
N PRO A 371 -19.07 -10.56 -86.45
CA PRO A 371 -19.78 -10.49 -85.17
C PRO A 371 -18.97 -9.82 -84.05
N LEU A 372 -19.64 -9.17 -83.08
CA LEU A 372 -19.05 -8.83 -81.78
C LEU A 372 -20.12 -8.91 -80.65
N PRO A 373 -19.83 -9.56 -79.50
CA PRO A 373 -20.86 -10.11 -78.60
C PRO A 373 -21.37 -9.12 -77.54
N GLN A 374 -22.55 -9.44 -77.01
CA GLN A 374 -23.23 -8.81 -75.86
C GLN A 374 -22.39 -8.89 -74.57
N THR A 375 -21.73 -7.80 -74.13
CA THR A 375 -21.15 -7.73 -72.77
C THR A 375 -21.20 -6.32 -72.14
N TRP A 376 -22.22 -5.51 -72.40
CA TRP A 376 -22.28 -4.13 -71.84
C TRP A 376 -22.98 -4.03 -70.49
N SER A 377 -23.87 -4.98 -70.13
CA SER A 377 -24.50 -5.00 -68.79
C SER A 377 -23.55 -5.52 -67.71
N VAL A 378 -22.76 -6.56 -68.02
CA VAL A 378 -21.82 -7.15 -67.06
C VAL A 378 -20.62 -6.22 -66.83
N LYS A 379 -20.08 -5.56 -67.87
CA LYS A 379 -18.92 -4.66 -67.72
C LYS A 379 -19.23 -3.38 -66.93
N THR A 380 -20.43 -2.82 -67.03
CA THR A 380 -20.81 -1.65 -66.19
C THR A 380 -21.05 -2.05 -64.74
N CYS A 381 -21.65 -3.23 -64.51
CA CYS A 381 -21.78 -3.77 -63.16
C CYS A 381 -20.41 -4.12 -62.55
N LEU A 382 -19.48 -4.67 -63.34
CA LEU A 382 -18.12 -5.00 -62.93
C LEU A 382 -17.29 -3.75 -62.62
N VAL A 383 -17.44 -2.66 -63.41
CA VAL A 383 -16.77 -1.38 -63.15
C VAL A 383 -17.31 -0.71 -61.90
N CYS A 384 -18.62 -0.77 -61.65
CA CYS A 384 -19.19 -0.31 -60.38
C CYS A 384 -18.74 -1.19 -59.19
N GLN A 385 -18.65 -2.50 -59.35
CA GLN A 385 -18.12 -3.42 -58.33
C GLN A 385 -16.63 -3.19 -58.05
N LEU A 386 -15.81 -2.96 -59.08
CA LEU A 386 -14.38 -2.65 -58.93
C LEU A 386 -14.16 -1.28 -58.27
N LEU A 387 -14.96 -0.27 -58.61
CA LEU A 387 -14.91 1.04 -57.95
C LEU A 387 -15.35 0.96 -56.48
N LEU A 388 -16.37 0.14 -56.15
CA LEU A 388 -16.79 -0.12 -54.77
C LEU A 388 -15.76 -0.94 -53.98
N PHE A 389 -15.07 -1.88 -54.62
CA PHE A 389 -14.02 -2.69 -54.01
C PHE A 389 -12.76 -1.87 -53.71
N GLN A 390 -12.34 -1.01 -54.65
CA GLN A 390 -11.24 -0.07 -54.46
C GLN A 390 -11.56 0.97 -53.37
N PHE A 391 -12.82 1.39 -53.26
CA PHE A 391 -13.31 2.26 -52.18
C PHE A 391 -13.32 1.58 -50.80
N CYS A 392 -13.63 0.29 -50.73
CA CYS A 392 -13.60 -0.45 -49.46
C CYS A 392 -12.17 -0.76 -48.99
N SER A 393 -11.23 -0.98 -49.92
CA SER A 393 -9.84 -1.32 -49.58
C SER A 393 -9.06 -0.18 -48.94
N GLU A 394 -9.44 1.09 -49.15
CA GLU A 394 -8.81 2.25 -48.50
C GLU A 394 -9.43 2.61 -47.14
N ALA A 395 -10.57 2.00 -46.79
CA ALA A 395 -11.29 2.23 -45.55
C ALA A 395 -11.08 1.06 -44.56
N GLU A 396 -9.83 0.74 -44.25
CA GLU A 396 -9.50 -0.19 -43.16
C GLU A 396 -9.84 0.42 -41.81
N MET A 397 -11.05 0.15 -41.31
CA MET A 397 -11.35 -0.27 -39.93
C MET A 397 -12.88 -0.23 -39.71
N CYS A 398 -13.41 -1.34 -39.14
CA CYS A 398 -14.74 -1.49 -38.52
C CYS A 398 -15.97 -1.98 -39.32
N CYS A 399 -15.87 -2.50 -40.55
CA CYS A 399 -17.07 -3.06 -41.23
C CYS A 399 -16.88 -4.37 -42.01
N SER A 400 -16.05 -5.30 -41.53
CA SER A 400 -15.82 -6.57 -42.25
C SER A 400 -17.05 -7.49 -42.32
N LEU A 401 -17.93 -7.49 -41.30
CA LEU A 401 -19.09 -8.41 -41.28
C LEU A 401 -20.26 -7.97 -42.17
N PHE A 402 -20.48 -6.67 -42.35
CA PHE A 402 -21.62 -6.17 -43.14
C PHE A 402 -21.32 -6.20 -44.64
N CYS A 403 -20.09 -5.85 -45.05
CA CYS A 403 -19.67 -5.92 -46.44
C CYS A 403 -19.66 -7.37 -46.97
N HIS A 404 -19.22 -8.35 -46.17
CA HIS A 404 -19.23 -9.76 -46.60
C HIS A 404 -20.64 -10.30 -46.87
N ARG A 405 -21.64 -9.92 -46.05
CA ARG A 405 -23.03 -10.34 -46.26
C ARG A 405 -23.68 -9.67 -47.47
N LEU A 406 -23.37 -8.40 -47.73
CA LEU A 406 -23.90 -7.69 -48.90
C LEU A 406 -23.28 -8.22 -50.21
N LEU A 407 -21.98 -8.51 -50.21
CA LEU A 407 -21.29 -9.08 -51.36
C LEU A 407 -21.81 -10.50 -51.67
N PHE A 408 -22.05 -11.32 -50.64
CA PHE A 408 -22.62 -12.66 -50.81
C PHE A 408 -24.04 -12.61 -51.37
N HIS A 409 -24.86 -11.65 -50.93
CA HIS A 409 -26.22 -11.48 -51.45
C HIS A 409 -26.24 -10.99 -52.90
N LEU A 410 -25.33 -10.09 -53.27
CA LEU A 410 -25.20 -9.56 -54.64
C LEU A 410 -24.59 -10.58 -55.63
N LEU A 411 -23.68 -11.44 -55.17
CA LEU A 411 -23.18 -12.58 -55.95
C LEU A 411 -24.27 -13.63 -56.17
N CYS A 412 -25.07 -13.94 -55.14
CA CYS A 412 -26.18 -14.87 -55.28
C CYS A 412 -27.28 -14.34 -56.23
N THR A 413 -27.55 -13.03 -56.23
CA THR A 413 -28.53 -12.45 -57.16
C THR A 413 -28.01 -12.32 -58.59
N SER A 414 -26.71 -12.10 -58.80
CA SER A 414 -26.10 -12.17 -60.16
C SER A 414 -26.15 -13.58 -60.74
N ILE A 415 -25.85 -14.61 -59.94
CA ILE A 415 -25.90 -16.01 -60.40
C ILE A 415 -27.34 -16.44 -60.73
N ALA A 416 -28.33 -15.92 -60.01
CA ALA A 416 -29.75 -16.18 -60.27
C ALA A 416 -30.33 -15.44 -61.50
N LEU A 417 -29.61 -14.48 -62.07
CA LEU A 417 -29.99 -13.74 -63.29
C LEU A 417 -29.30 -14.26 -64.56
N GLU A 418 -28.36 -15.21 -64.43
CA GLU A 418 -27.63 -15.86 -65.53
C GLU A 418 -28.09 -17.32 -65.80
N GLN A 419 -29.12 -17.81 -65.10
CA GLN A 419 -29.92 -18.99 -65.46
C GLN A 419 -31.31 -18.55 -65.91
#